data_AF-G9EPY8-F1
#
_entry.id   AF-G9EPY8-F1
#
_cell.length_a   1.000
_cell.length_b   1.000
_cell.length_c   1.000
_cell.angle_alpha   90.00
_cell.angle_beta   90.00
_cell.angle_gamma   90.00
#
_symmetry.space_group_name_H-M   'P 1'
#
loop_
_entity.id
_entity.type
_entity.pdbx_description
1 polymer ?
#
loop_
_entity_poly.entity_id
_entity_poly.type
_entity_poly.pdbx_seq_one_letter_code
_entity_poly.pdbx_strand_id
1 'polypeptide(L)' 'MRLNDLIMAILMFILLLVVNEYIPLEGLINLLLNCFIIVLIVIYIMQFLGVIKSILPSPKLFK' A
#
# COMPACT_ATOMS: atom_id res chain seq x y z
N MET A 1 14.69 -8.86 -1.38
CA MET A 1 13.64 -8.21 -2.21
C MET A 1 12.23 -8.40 -1.67
N ARG A 2 11.69 -9.64 -1.54
CA ARG A 2 10.30 -9.87 -1.08
C ARG A 2 9.93 -9.16 0.23
N LEU A 3 10.79 -9.20 1.25
CA LEU A 3 10.51 -8.54 2.53
C LEU A 3 10.26 -7.03 2.41
N ASN A 4 10.88 -6.36 1.43
CA ASN A 4 10.67 -4.93 1.19
C ASN A 4 9.26 -4.65 0.65
N ASP A 5 8.69 -5.56 -0.14
CA ASP A 5 7.32 -5.46 -0.65
C ASP A 5 6.30 -5.63 0.49
N LEU A 6 6.57 -6.55 1.43
CA LEU A 6 5.76 -6.73 2.63
C LEU A 6 5.81 -5.49 3.54
N ILE A 7 7.00 -4.94 3.76
CA ILE A 7 7.17 -3.69 4.53
C ILE A 7 6.38 -2.55 3.87
N MET A 8 6.40 -2.44 2.53
CA MET A 8 5.61 -1.44 1.82
C MET A 8 4.11 -1.65 1.94
N ALA A 9 3.62 -2.89 1.89
CA ALA A 9 2.21 -3.19 2.12
C ALA A 9 1.77 -2.73 3.52
N ILE A 10 2.59 -3.00 4.55
CA ILE A 10 2.33 -2.57 5.93
C ILE A 10 2.35 -1.02 6.03
N LEU A 11 3.33 -0.37 5.41
CA LEU A 11 3.41 1.10 5.36
C LEU A 11 2.18 1.73 4.71
N MET A 12 1.71 1.17 3.59
CA MET A 12 0.50 1.64 2.91
C MET A 12 -0.75 1.43 3.77
N PHE A 13 -0.80 0.33 4.53
CA PHE A 13 -1.89 0.10 5.47
C PHE A 13 -1.90 1.09 6.64
N ILE A 14 -0.72 1.40 7.21
CA ILE A 14 -0.59 2.45 8.23
C ILE A 14 -1.01 3.79 7.64
N LEU A 15 -0.60 4.11 6.42
CA LEU A 15 -0.98 5.35 5.75
C LEU A 15 -2.51 5.44 5.55
N LEU A 16 -3.16 4.35 5.16
CA LEU A 16 -4.62 4.27 5.07
C LEU A 16 -5.29 4.63 6.40
N LEU A 17 -4.81 4.05 7.52
CA LEU A 17 -5.36 4.31 8.85
C LEU A 17 -5.17 5.77 9.26
N VAL A 18 -3.94 6.28 9.11
CA VAL A 18 -3.59 7.66 9.43
C VAL A 18 -4.43 8.65 8.62
N VAL A 19 -4.59 8.42 7.32
CA VAL A 19 -5.40 9.31 6.47
C VAL A 19 -6.86 9.32 6.91
N ASN A 20 -7.43 8.14 7.22
CA ASN A 20 -8.82 8.07 7.68
C ASN A 20 -9.04 8.67 9.08
N GLU A 21 -8.02 8.64 9.95
CA GLU A 21 -8.14 9.16 11.32
C GLU A 21 -7.87 10.66 11.42
N TYR A 22 -6.88 11.18 10.68
CA TYR A 22 -6.39 12.55 10.87
C TYR A 22 -6.77 13.52 9.76
N ILE A 23 -7.25 13.05 8.60
CA ILE A 23 -7.56 13.92 7.45
C ILE A 23 -9.07 13.90 7.20
N PRO A 24 -9.80 14.98 7.55
CA PRO A 24 -11.22 15.09 7.24
C PRO A 24 -11.40 15.36 5.74
N LEU A 25 -11.57 14.29 4.97
CA LEU A 25 -11.88 14.31 3.54
C LEU A 25 -13.38 14.21 3.32
N GLU A 26 -13.89 14.86 2.26
CA GLU A 26 -15.27 14.65 1.82
C GLU A 26 -15.50 13.18 1.43
N GLY A 27 -16.70 12.66 1.69
CA GLY A 27 -16.99 11.23 1.63
C GLY A 27 -16.62 10.55 0.32
N LEU A 28 -16.88 11.19 -0.83
CA LEU A 28 -16.55 10.63 -2.15
C LEU A 28 -15.03 10.58 -2.39
N ILE A 29 -14.31 11.62 -1.99
CA ILE A 29 -12.85 11.70 -2.11
C ILE A 29 -12.18 10.67 -1.21
N ASN A 30 -12.67 10.53 0.03
CA ASN A 30 -12.16 9.55 0.97
C ASN A 30 -12.35 8.12 0.44
N LEU A 31 -13.53 7.82 -0.11
CA LEU A 31 -13.82 6.51 -0.68
C LEU A 31 -12.90 6.18 -1.87
N LEU A 32 -12.66 7.14 -2.75
CA LEU A 32 -11.75 6.98 -3.89
C LEU A 32 -10.31 6.67 -3.42
N LEU A 33 -9.82 7.44 -2.45
CA LEU A 33 -8.47 7.30 -1.90
C LEU A 33 -8.31 5.97 -1.16
N ASN A 34 -9.30 5.57 -0.36
CA ASN A 34 -9.30 4.28 0.32
C ASN A 34 -9.28 3.12 -0.66
N CYS A 35 -10.13 3.16 -1.70
CA CYS A 35 -10.16 2.14 -2.73
C CYS A 35 -8.81 2.04 -3.45
N PHE A 36 -8.22 3.18 -3.79
CA PHE A 36 -6.90 3.24 -4.44
C PHE A 36 -5.79 2.64 -3.56
N ILE A 37 -5.71 3.03 -2.28
CA ILE A 37 -4.68 2.50 -1.36
C ILE A 37 -4.87 0.99 -1.13
N ILE A 38 -6.11 0.52 -1.00
CA ILE A 38 -6.40 -0.91 -0.87
C ILE A 38 -5.89 -1.67 -2.09
N VAL A 39 -6.11 -1.16 -3.31
CA VAL A 39 -5.57 -1.76 -4.54
C VAL A 39 -4.04 -1.81 -4.50
N LEU A 40 -3.37 -0.73 -4.07
CA LEU A 40 -1.91 -0.73 -3.93
C LEU A 40 -1.41 -1.78 -2.93
N ILE A 41 -2.08 -1.91 -1.78
CA ILE A 41 -1.75 -2.93 -0.78
C ILE A 41 -1.88 -4.33 -1.37
N VAL A 42 -2.96 -4.61 -2.09
CA VAL A 42 -3.18 -5.90 -2.76
C VAL A 42 -2.05 -6.19 -3.76
N ILE A 43 -1.66 -5.20 -4.58
CA ILE A 43 -0.56 -5.36 -5.55
C ILE A 43 0.76 -5.65 -4.82
N TYR A 44 1.10 -4.92 -3.76
CA TYR A 44 2.31 -5.19 -2.96
C TYR A 44 2.30 -6.59 -2.32
N ILE A 45 1.15 -7.06 -1.84
CA ILE A 45 0.99 -8.43 -1.33
C ILE A 45 1.19 -9.45 -2.45
N MET A 46 0.61 -9.23 -3.63
CA MET A 46 0.80 -10.11 -4.78
C MET A 46 2.26 -10.15 -5.26
N GLN A 47 2.98 -9.02 -5.22
CA GLN A 47 4.42 -8.95 -5.47
C GLN A 47 5.22 -9.73 -4.41
N PHE A 48 4.87 -9.58 -3.14
CA PHE A 48 5.48 -10.31 -2.02
C PHE A 48 5.35 -11.83 -2.17
N LEU A 49 4.14 -12.29 -2.50
CA LEU A 49 3.82 -13.70 -2.76
C LEU A 49 4.46 -14.22 -4.06
N GLY A 50 4.96 -13.34 -4.93
CA GLY A 50 5.55 -13.69 -6.22
C GLY A 50 4.54 -14.08 -7.30
N VAL A 51 3.26 -13.74 -7.10
CA VAL A 51 2.17 -13.98 -8.08
C VAL A 51 2.35 -13.10 -9.31
N ILE A 52 2.84 -11.87 -9.10
CA ILE A 52 3.11 -10.89 -10.17
C ILE A 52 4.55 -10.40 -10.10
N LYS A 53 5.09 -9.94 -11.24
CA LYS A 53 6.40 -9.29 -11.30
C LYS A 53 6.39 -8.00 -10.49
N SER A 54 7.58 -7.56 -10.04
CA SER A 54 7.68 -6.32 -9.30
C SER A 54 7.42 -5.12 -10.21
N ILE A 55 6.22 -4.55 -10.11
CA ILE A 55 5.75 -3.42 -10.91
C ILE A 55 5.80 -2.14 -10.08
N LEU A 56 5.35 -2.19 -8.82
CA LEU A 56 5.47 -1.06 -7.91
C LEU A 56 6.89 -0.99 -7.33
N PRO A 57 7.46 0.22 -7.24
CA PRO A 57 8.76 0.41 -6.61
C PRO A 57 8.65 0.09 -5.12
N SER A 58 9.60 -0.71 -4.63
CA SER A 58 9.81 -0.95 -3.21
C SER A 58 11.20 -0.44 -2.80
N PRO A 59 11.32 0.30 -1.69
CA PRO A 59 12.61 0.77 -1.22
C PRO A 59 13.51 -0.42 -0.86
N LYS A 60 14.77 -0.38 -1.32
CA LYS A 60 15.76 -1.41 -0.99
C LYS A 60 16.35 -1.13 0.39
N LEU A 61 15.57 -1.37 1.44
CA LEU A 61 16.03 -1.22 2.84
C LEU A 61 17.05 -2.30 3.21
N PHE A 62 16.90 -3.50 2.65
CA PHE A 62 17.85 -4.60 2.79
C PHE A 62 18.41 -4.99 1.41
N LYS A 63 19.73 -5.12 1.32
CA LYS A 63 20.48 -5.45 0.09
C LYS A 63 20.33 -6.92 -0.28
#